data_AF-A0A962CIP5-F1
#
_entry.id   AF-A0A962CIP5-F1
#
_cell.length_a   1.000
_cell.length_b   1.000
_cell.length_c   1.000
_cell.angle_alpha   90.00
_cell.angle_beta   90.00
_cell.angle_gamma   90.00
#
_symmetry.space_group_name_H-M   'P 1'
#
loop_
_entity.id
_entity.type
_entity.pdbx_description
1 polymer ?
#
loop_
_entity_poly.entity_id
_entity_poly.type
_entity_poly.pdbx_seq_one_letter_code
_entity_poly.pdbx_strand_id
1 'polypeptide(L)'
;MKAALADGGGQSRLQLPSGLWAPLWLLTALIAIFQTGFMPLYSTRALGVAWEMWNSGQFLIPYSNGEPYSHKVPLLFWLIHLGWAVGGVGDVWPRLLEVAFGFGVLLLARRLARILFRDLPLVAQLTPWLLAAFSYAFLFGLQIMYEVLLALCVLAALNALVGRDPERRPWFFGFALA
;
A
#
# COMPACT_ATOMS: atom_id res chain seq x y z
N MET A 1 -14.79 52.57 -12.53
CA MET A 1 -13.39 52.67 -12.99
C MET A 1 -12.81 51.25 -13.00
N LYS A 2 -12.68 50.64 -14.19
CA LYS A 2 -12.09 49.31 -14.39
C LYS A 2 -10.59 49.39 -14.09
N ALA A 3 -10.09 48.65 -13.12
CA ALA A 3 -8.67 48.33 -13.02
C ALA A 3 -8.51 46.86 -13.42
N ALA A 4 -8.29 46.66 -14.72
CA ALA A 4 -7.71 45.44 -15.25
C ALA A 4 -6.27 45.36 -14.74
N LEU A 5 -5.97 44.37 -13.91
CA LEU A 5 -4.58 43.96 -13.68
C LEU A 5 -4.27 42.85 -14.66
N ALA A 6 -3.27 43.15 -15.47
CA ALA A 6 -2.82 42.44 -16.64
C ALA A 6 -2.43 40.99 -16.37
N ASP A 7 -2.68 40.18 -17.39
CA ASP A 7 -2.06 38.89 -17.66
C ASP A 7 -0.53 38.96 -17.46
N GLY A 8 -0.03 38.09 -16.58
CA GLY A 8 1.39 37.94 -16.29
C GLY A 8 1.79 36.48 -16.24
N GLY A 9 2.36 35.99 -17.33
CA GLY A 9 3.40 34.95 -17.31
C GLY A 9 2.93 33.50 -17.19
N GLY A 10 2.70 32.86 -18.35
CA GLY A 10 3.08 31.48 -18.63
C GLY A 10 3.03 30.49 -17.46
N GLN A 11 1.84 30.24 -16.91
CA GLN A 11 1.64 29.03 -16.12
C GLN A 11 1.68 27.85 -17.10
N SER A 12 2.86 27.28 -17.30
CA SER A 12 2.97 25.87 -17.66
C SER A 12 2.35 25.09 -16.49
N ARG A 13 1.01 25.06 -16.44
CA ARG A 13 0.29 24.13 -15.57
C ARG A 13 0.82 22.78 -16.00
N LEU A 14 1.65 22.15 -15.16
CA LEU A 14 2.02 20.75 -15.34
C LEU A 14 0.69 19.98 -15.33
N GLN A 15 0.11 19.79 -16.50
CA GLN A 15 -1.06 18.96 -16.71
C GLN A 15 -0.56 17.52 -16.70
N LEU A 16 -0.07 17.07 -15.55
CA LEU A 16 0.24 15.66 -15.36
C LEU A 16 -1.08 14.90 -15.51
N PRO A 17 -1.19 13.95 -16.46
CA PRO A 17 -2.40 13.17 -16.60
C PRO A 17 -2.70 12.51 -15.26
N SER A 18 -3.88 12.75 -14.71
CA SER A 18 -4.21 12.36 -13.32
C SER A 18 -4.18 10.83 -13.06
N GLY A 19 -4.02 10.03 -14.11
CA GLY A 19 -3.85 8.58 -14.06
C GLY A 19 -2.44 8.07 -14.36
N LEU A 20 -1.51 8.90 -14.85
CA LEU A 20 -0.19 8.45 -15.32
C LEU A 20 0.69 7.89 -14.19
N TRP A 21 0.49 8.37 -12.96
CA TRP A 21 1.22 7.88 -11.79
C TRP A 21 1.04 6.36 -11.58
N ALA A 22 -0.14 5.81 -11.88
CA ALA A 22 -0.48 4.42 -11.59
C ALA A 22 0.35 3.42 -12.41
N PRO A 23 0.35 3.46 -13.76
CA PRO A 23 1.16 2.55 -14.56
C PRO A 23 2.66 2.79 -14.35
N LEU A 24 3.10 4.04 -14.16
CA LEU A 24 4.51 4.33 -13.89
C LEU A 24 4.96 3.73 -12.56
N TRP A 25 4.22 3.97 -11.48
CA TRP A 25 4.55 3.42 -10.17
C TRP A 25 4.53 1.89 -10.19
N LEU A 26 3.50 1.27 -10.80
CA LEU A 26 3.41 -0.18 -10.92
C LEU A 26 4.61 -0.77 -11.68
N LEU A 27 4.96 -0.17 -12.82
CA LEU A 27 6.11 -0.61 -13.60
C LEU A 27 7.42 -0.48 -12.80
N THR A 28 7.65 0.66 -12.16
CA THR A 28 8.84 0.88 -11.34
C THR A 28 8.90 -0.06 -10.14
N ALA A 29 7.79 -0.26 -9.43
CA ALA A 29 7.70 -1.16 -8.27
C ALA A 29 7.96 -2.62 -8.66
N LEU A 30 7.37 -3.09 -9.76
CA LEU A 30 7.61 -4.44 -10.29
C LEU A 30 9.07 -4.63 -10.69
N ILE A 31 9.65 -3.69 -11.44
CA ILE A 31 11.07 -3.79 -11.81
C ILE A 31 11.94 -3.79 -10.55
N ALA A 32 11.73 -2.87 -9.62
CA ALA A 32 12.54 -2.73 -8.43
C ALA A 32 12.46 -3.94 -7.50
N ILE A 33 11.26 -4.50 -7.27
CA ILE A 33 11.09 -5.63 -6.35
C ILE A 33 11.73 -6.90 -6.89
N PHE A 34 11.78 -7.11 -8.21
CA PHE A 34 12.45 -8.28 -8.79
C PHE A 34 13.96 -8.09 -8.95
N GLN A 35 14.46 -6.85 -8.90
CA GLN A 35 15.90 -6.55 -8.88
C GLN A 35 16.48 -6.54 -7.46
N THR A 36 15.64 -6.38 -6.44
CA THR A 36 16.07 -6.29 -5.04
C THR A 36 15.97 -7.64 -4.34
N GLY A 37 17.05 -8.06 -3.69
CA GLY A 37 17.06 -9.26 -2.84
C GLY A 37 16.22 -9.07 -1.58
N PHE A 38 15.88 -10.18 -0.91
CA PHE A 38 15.21 -10.12 0.38
C PHE A 38 16.13 -9.60 1.47
N MET A 39 15.73 -8.52 2.13
CA MET A 39 16.49 -7.95 3.22
C MET A 39 16.51 -8.90 4.43
N PRO A 40 17.69 -9.20 5.00
CA PRO A 40 17.81 -9.96 6.24
C PRO A 40 17.02 -9.32 7.39
N LEU A 41 16.54 -10.15 8.33
CA LEU A 41 15.74 -9.78 9.52
C LEU A 41 14.31 -9.31 9.26
N TYR A 42 14.01 -8.85 8.04
CA TYR A 42 12.68 -8.43 7.61
C TYR A 42 12.08 -9.49 6.67
N SER A 43 12.22 -9.30 5.36
CA SER A 43 11.67 -10.17 4.32
C SER A 43 12.01 -11.65 4.52
N THR A 44 13.28 -11.96 4.83
CA THR A 44 13.69 -13.36 5.04
C THR A 44 13.04 -13.99 6.27
N ARG A 45 12.83 -13.22 7.34
CA ARG A 45 12.14 -13.69 8.55
C ARG A 45 10.65 -13.90 8.29
N ALA A 46 9.99 -12.94 7.64
CA ALA A 46 8.56 -13.05 7.32
C ALA A 46 8.30 -14.26 6.41
N LEU A 47 9.12 -14.44 5.37
CA LEU A 47 9.03 -15.61 4.49
C LEU A 47 9.37 -16.93 5.21
N GLY A 48 10.37 -16.93 6.10
CA GLY A 48 10.71 -18.10 6.91
C GLY A 48 9.54 -18.55 7.79
N VAL A 49 8.88 -17.61 8.47
CA VAL A 49 7.67 -17.89 9.27
C VAL A 49 6.54 -18.41 8.39
N ALA A 50 6.27 -17.75 7.25
CA ALA A 50 5.25 -18.21 6.31
C ALA A 50 5.52 -19.65 5.83
N TRP A 51 6.77 -19.96 5.50
CA TRP A 51 7.20 -21.28 5.04
C TRP A 51 7.08 -22.34 6.15
N GLU A 52 7.45 -22.02 7.38
CA GLU A 52 7.35 -22.92 8.53
C GLU A 52 5.89 -23.21 8.88
N MET A 53 5.02 -22.20 8.89
CA MET A 53 3.58 -22.37 9.04
C MET A 53 2.99 -23.27 7.95
N TRP A 54 3.41 -23.07 6.70
CA TRP A 54 2.95 -23.86 5.56
C TRP A 54 3.33 -25.34 5.71
N ASN A 55 4.58 -25.63 6.08
CA ASN A 55 5.08 -27.00 6.19
C ASN A 55 4.60 -27.73 7.45
N SER A 56 4.41 -27.02 8.56
CA SER A 56 3.91 -27.60 9.82
C SER A 56 2.40 -27.76 9.85
N GLY A 57 1.67 -27.10 8.93
CA GLY A 57 0.20 -27.02 8.95
C GLY A 57 -0.35 -26.15 10.10
N GLN A 58 0.51 -25.44 10.83
CA GLN A 58 0.11 -24.56 11.93
C GLN A 58 -0.19 -23.16 11.41
N PHE A 59 -1.44 -22.94 10.99
CA PHE A 59 -1.85 -21.68 10.37
C PHE A 59 -2.33 -20.61 11.37
N LEU A 60 -2.68 -21.00 12.60
CA LEU A 60 -3.25 -20.07 13.58
C LEU A 60 -2.17 -19.30 14.35
N ILE A 61 -1.15 -20.01 14.82
CA ILE A 61 -0.05 -19.46 15.61
C ILE A 61 1.18 -19.46 14.70
N PRO A 62 1.76 -18.30 14.37
CA PRO A 62 3.00 -18.26 13.61
C PRO A 62 4.15 -18.93 14.38
N TYR A 63 5.06 -19.60 13.67
CA TYR A 63 6.27 -20.22 14.23
C TYR A 63 7.52 -19.70 13.54
N SER A 64 8.60 -19.56 14.30
CA SER A 64 9.91 -19.19 13.75
C SER A 64 10.99 -20.02 14.44
N ASN A 65 11.68 -20.85 13.67
CA ASN A 65 12.73 -21.75 14.14
C ASN A 65 12.26 -22.68 15.27
N GLY A 66 11.05 -23.24 15.14
CA GLY A 66 10.47 -24.18 16.11
C GLY A 66 9.79 -23.52 17.30
N GLU A 67 9.89 -22.19 17.46
CA GLU A 67 9.31 -21.47 18.59
C GLU A 67 8.06 -20.65 18.18
N PRO A 68 7.03 -20.55 19.05
CA PRO A 68 5.88 -19.71 18.78
C PRO A 68 6.25 -18.24 18.59
N TYR A 69 5.91 -17.70 17.43
CA TYR A 69 6.10 -16.31 17.03
C TYR A 69 4.79 -15.51 17.20
N SER A 70 4.23 -15.58 18.42
CA SER A 70 2.86 -15.11 18.72
C SER A 70 2.68 -13.60 18.83
N HIS A 71 3.78 -12.82 18.84
CA HIS A 71 3.73 -11.35 18.92
C HIS A 71 3.44 -10.67 17.57
N LYS A 72 3.16 -11.44 16.50
CA LYS A 72 2.66 -10.93 15.21
C LYS A 72 1.36 -11.62 14.83
N VAL A 73 0.46 -10.85 14.21
CA VAL A 73 -0.81 -11.37 13.69
C VAL A 73 -0.60 -12.15 12.38
N PRO A 74 -1.37 -13.21 12.12
CA PRO A 74 -1.10 -14.14 11.03
C PRO A 74 -1.57 -13.69 9.64
N LEU A 75 -2.28 -12.55 9.53
CA LEU A 75 -2.94 -12.12 8.30
C LEU A 75 -2.00 -12.05 7.08
N LEU A 76 -0.80 -11.50 7.24
CA LEU A 76 0.19 -11.44 6.15
C LEU A 76 0.53 -12.84 5.63
N PHE A 77 0.72 -13.80 6.53
CA PHE A 77 1.05 -15.18 6.17
C PHE A 77 -0.11 -15.86 5.47
N TRP A 78 -1.35 -15.65 5.93
CA TRP A 78 -2.53 -16.18 5.25
C TRP A 78 -2.66 -15.67 3.81
N LEU A 79 -2.36 -14.40 3.57
CA LEU A 79 -2.38 -13.83 2.22
C LEU A 79 -1.25 -14.39 1.35
N ILE A 80 -0.09 -14.69 1.93
CA ILE A 80 0.99 -15.43 1.24
C ILE A 80 0.55 -16.86 0.90
N HIS A 81 0.00 -17.59 1.87
CA HIS A 81 -0.47 -18.97 1.73
C HIS A 81 -1.58 -19.10 0.70
N LEU A 82 -2.47 -18.10 0.57
CA LEU A 82 -3.52 -18.09 -0.44
C LEU A 82 -2.93 -18.20 -1.86
N GLY A 83 -1.85 -17.46 -2.15
CA GLY A 83 -1.19 -17.57 -3.44
C GLY A 83 -0.36 -18.83 -3.58
N TRP A 84 0.28 -19.31 -2.50
CA TRP A 84 0.99 -20.60 -2.54
C TRP A 84 0.06 -21.80 -2.75
N ALA A 85 -1.17 -21.75 -2.26
CA ALA A 85 -2.18 -22.79 -2.48
C ALA A 85 -2.57 -22.93 -3.96
N VAL A 86 -2.43 -21.86 -4.76
CA VAL A 86 -2.80 -21.86 -6.18
C VAL A 86 -1.57 -21.98 -7.08
N GLY A 87 -0.51 -21.21 -6.80
CA GLY A 87 0.69 -21.07 -7.63
C GLY A 87 1.92 -21.84 -7.15
N GLY A 88 1.81 -22.57 -6.03
CA GLY A 88 2.92 -23.27 -5.39
C GLY A 88 3.79 -22.35 -4.52
N VAL A 89 4.61 -22.98 -3.68
CA VAL A 89 5.52 -22.28 -2.76
C VAL A 89 6.65 -21.63 -3.57
N GLY A 90 6.81 -20.32 -3.41
CA GLY A 90 7.80 -19.55 -4.14
C GLY A 90 7.80 -18.08 -3.73
N ASP A 91 8.69 -17.30 -4.34
CA ASP A 91 8.95 -15.92 -3.95
C ASP A 91 8.22 -14.88 -4.82
N VAL A 92 7.72 -15.30 -6.00
CA VAL A 92 6.99 -14.45 -6.94
C VAL A 92 5.71 -13.89 -6.31
N TRP A 93 4.86 -14.75 -5.72
CA TRP A 93 3.58 -14.31 -5.16
C TRP A 93 3.75 -13.30 -4.02
N PRO A 94 4.59 -13.54 -2.99
CA PRO A 94 4.86 -12.55 -1.95
C PRO A 94 5.31 -11.18 -2.47
N ARG A 95 6.13 -11.15 -3.52
CA ARG A 95 6.55 -9.89 -4.16
C ARG A 95 5.38 -9.16 -4.81
N LEU A 96 4.57 -9.87 -5.60
CA LEU A 96 3.38 -9.29 -6.22
C LEU A 96 2.38 -8.77 -5.18
N LEU A 97 2.27 -9.48 -4.05
CA LEU A 97 1.42 -9.09 -2.93
C LEU A 97 1.87 -7.76 -2.30
N GLU A 98 3.17 -7.56 -2.07
CA GLU A 98 3.70 -6.28 -1.56
C GLU A 98 3.48 -5.12 -2.53
N VAL A 99 3.69 -5.34 -3.83
CA VAL A 99 3.38 -4.33 -4.85
C VAL A 99 1.89 -3.99 -4.84
N ALA A 100 1.01 -4.98 -4.67
CA ALA A 100 -0.43 -4.76 -4.58
C ALA A 100 -0.80 -3.95 -3.33
N PHE A 101 -0.18 -4.22 -2.16
CA PHE A 101 -0.40 -3.43 -0.95
C PHE A 101 0.05 -1.99 -1.12
N GLY A 102 1.26 -1.76 -1.64
CA GLY A 102 1.77 -0.42 -1.90
C GLY A 102 0.89 0.36 -2.87
N PHE A 103 0.40 -0.30 -3.93
CA PHE A 103 -0.55 0.32 -4.85
C PHE A 103 -1.87 0.69 -4.17
N GLY A 104 -2.40 -0.22 -3.34
CA GLY A 104 -3.60 0.01 -2.54
C GLY A 104 -3.44 1.20 -1.60
N VAL A 105 -2.29 1.34 -0.94
CA VAL A 105 -1.95 2.49 -0.08
C VAL A 105 -2.04 3.79 -0.88
N LEU A 106 -1.45 3.85 -2.09
CA LEU A 106 -1.53 5.05 -2.94
C LEU A 106 -2.96 5.39 -3.37
N LEU A 107 -3.76 4.38 -3.74
CA LEU A 107 -5.16 4.56 -4.12
C LEU A 107 -6.01 5.11 -2.96
N LEU A 108 -5.87 4.51 -1.77
CA LEU A 108 -6.64 4.90 -0.59
C LEU A 108 -6.17 6.24 -0.02
N ALA A 109 -4.87 6.53 -0.06
CA ALA A 109 -4.33 7.85 0.31
C ALA A 109 -4.85 8.95 -0.63
N ARG A 110 -4.80 8.72 -1.95
CA ARG A 110 -5.37 9.64 -2.94
C ARG A 110 -6.87 9.85 -2.73
N ARG A 111 -7.61 8.79 -2.43
CA ARG A 111 -9.04 8.89 -2.12
C ARG A 111 -9.29 9.72 -0.87
N LEU A 112 -8.57 9.44 0.21
CA LEU A 112 -8.69 10.18 1.46
C LEU A 112 -8.37 11.66 1.26
N ALA A 113 -7.31 11.97 0.51
CA ALA A 113 -6.93 13.34 0.16
C ALA A 113 -8.04 14.08 -0.62
N ARG A 114 -8.76 13.41 -1.53
CA ARG A 114 -9.91 14.03 -2.23
C ARG A 114 -11.04 14.40 -1.28
N ILE A 115 -11.25 13.61 -0.23
CA ILE A 115 -12.34 13.85 0.70
C ILE A 115 -11.97 14.93 1.73
N LEU A 116 -10.72 14.93 2.20
CA LEU A 116 -10.22 15.91 3.18
C LEU A 116 -9.92 17.28 2.58
N PHE A 117 -9.38 17.34 1.35
CA PHE A 117 -8.95 18.58 0.69
C PHE A 117 -9.83 18.91 -0.52
N ARG A 118 -11.14 19.04 -0.30
CA ARG A 118 -12.14 19.25 -1.37
C ARG A 118 -11.87 20.49 -2.21
N ASP A 119 -11.48 21.58 -1.55
CA ASP A 119 -11.24 22.87 -2.19
C ASP A 119 -9.88 22.94 -2.90
N LEU A 120 -9.00 21.95 -2.69
CA LEU A 120 -7.68 21.84 -3.31
C LEU A 120 -7.52 20.49 -4.04
N PRO A 121 -8.14 20.30 -5.22
CA PRO A 121 -8.02 19.07 -6.01
C PRO A 121 -6.58 18.66 -6.34
N LEU A 122 -5.67 19.64 -6.38
CA LEU A 122 -4.25 19.44 -6.61
C LEU A 122 -3.61 18.53 -5.54
N VAL A 123 -4.02 18.63 -4.27
CA VAL A 123 -3.45 17.82 -3.18
C VAL A 123 -3.67 16.33 -3.47
N ALA A 124 -4.89 15.96 -3.85
CA ALA A 124 -5.21 14.59 -4.21
C ALA A 124 -4.51 14.13 -5.50
N GLN A 125 -4.30 15.02 -6.46
CA GLN A 125 -3.56 14.69 -7.68
C GLN A 125 -2.08 14.41 -7.40
N LEU A 126 -1.47 15.18 -6.49
CA LEU A 126 -0.05 15.06 -6.13
C LEU A 126 0.23 13.99 -5.08
N THR A 127 -0.77 13.56 -4.30
CA THR A 127 -0.57 12.58 -3.21
C THR A 127 0.17 11.30 -3.67
N PRO A 128 -0.22 10.62 -4.76
CA PRO A 128 0.52 9.43 -5.20
C PRO A 128 1.96 9.75 -5.61
N TRP A 129 2.20 10.89 -6.25
CA TRP A 129 3.53 11.31 -6.68
C TRP A 129 4.45 11.61 -5.50
N LEU A 130 3.94 12.32 -4.49
CA LEU A 130 4.69 12.64 -3.27
C LEU A 130 5.04 11.38 -2.48
N LEU A 131 4.07 10.48 -2.31
CA LEU A 131 4.30 9.21 -1.62
C LEU A 131 5.23 8.28 -2.42
N ALA A 132 5.09 8.24 -3.74
CA ALA A 132 5.99 7.47 -4.62
C ALA A 132 7.42 8.01 -4.62
N ALA A 133 7.60 9.33 -4.55
CA ALA A 133 8.92 9.98 -4.53
C ALA A 133 9.64 9.80 -3.18
N PHE A 134 8.93 9.44 -2.10
CA PHE A 134 9.55 9.19 -0.81
C PHE A 134 10.32 7.86 -0.85
N SER A 135 11.59 7.93 -1.26
CA SER A 135 12.42 6.76 -1.59
C SER A 135 12.55 5.76 -0.43
N TYR A 136 12.58 6.24 0.81
CA TYR A 136 12.61 5.35 1.98
C TYR A 136 11.35 4.48 2.05
N ALA A 137 10.15 5.10 2.03
CA ALA A 137 8.90 4.35 2.05
C ALA A 137 8.73 3.47 0.79
N PHE A 138 9.18 3.95 -0.37
CA PHE A 138 9.14 3.17 -1.60
C PHE A 138 10.00 1.90 -1.50
N LEU A 139 11.29 2.02 -1.16
CA LEU A 139 12.21 0.88 -1.16
C LEU A 139 11.94 -0.10 -0.02
N PHE A 140 11.65 0.40 1.19
CA PHE A 140 11.27 -0.46 2.32
C PHE A 140 9.88 -1.06 2.14
N GLY A 141 8.97 -0.35 1.47
CA GLY A 141 7.64 -0.88 1.15
C GLY A 141 7.65 -1.99 0.10
N LEU A 142 8.78 -2.25 -0.56
CA LEU A 142 8.97 -3.42 -1.44
C LEU A 142 9.62 -4.61 -0.71
N GLN A 143 9.97 -4.46 0.57
CA GLN A 143 10.35 -5.58 1.43
C GLN A 143 9.10 -6.25 1.99
N ILE A 144 9.15 -7.56 2.20
CA ILE A 144 8.00 -8.34 2.70
C ILE A 144 7.88 -8.06 4.20
N MET A 145 6.98 -7.13 4.53
CA MET A 145 6.92 -6.43 5.80
C MET A 145 5.45 -6.18 6.19
N TYR A 146 5.16 -6.11 7.48
CA TYR A 146 3.78 -5.95 7.98
C TYR A 146 3.27 -4.51 7.81
N GLU A 147 4.20 -3.58 7.65
CA GLU A 147 3.98 -2.14 7.73
C GLU A 147 3.13 -1.63 6.57
N VAL A 148 3.32 -2.16 5.36
CA VAL A 148 2.53 -1.75 4.18
C VAL A 148 1.11 -2.28 4.27
N LEU A 149 0.94 -3.54 4.69
CA LEU A 149 -0.37 -4.13 4.96
C LEU A 149 -1.09 -3.37 6.09
N LEU A 150 -0.41 -3.05 7.17
CA LEU A 150 -0.96 -2.25 8.27
C LEU A 150 -1.38 -0.86 7.78
N ALA A 151 -0.55 -0.18 6.98
CA ALA A 151 -0.88 1.11 6.41
C ALA A 151 -2.12 1.02 5.49
N LEU A 152 -2.25 -0.06 4.72
CA LEU A 152 -3.41 -0.32 3.88
C LEU A 152 -4.68 -0.49 4.72
N CYS A 153 -4.63 -1.30 5.78
CA CYS A 153 -5.73 -1.50 6.74
C CYS A 153 -6.14 -0.18 7.40
N VAL A 154 -5.18 0.58 7.93
CA VAL A 154 -5.44 1.89 8.55
C VAL A 154 -6.08 2.87 7.56
N LEU A 155 -5.57 2.94 6.33
CA LEU A 155 -6.17 3.78 5.30
C LEU A 155 -7.57 3.32 4.90
N ALA A 156 -7.82 2.01 4.85
CA ALA A 156 -9.14 1.45 4.58
C ALA A 156 -10.12 1.84 5.70
N ALA A 157 -9.71 1.71 6.97
CA ALA A 157 -10.48 2.10 8.13
C ALA A 157 -10.81 3.60 8.11
N LEU A 158 -9.83 4.47 7.85
CA LEU A 158 -10.05 5.91 7.73
C LEU A 158 -10.99 6.26 6.57
N ASN A 159 -10.83 5.62 5.41
CA ASN A 159 -11.73 5.81 4.28
C ASN A 159 -13.16 5.33 4.57
N ALA A 160 -13.33 4.29 5.40
CA ALA A 160 -14.64 3.81 5.84
C ALA A 160 -15.30 4.80 6.83
N LEU A 161 -14.52 5.37 7.75
CA LEU A 161 -15.00 6.35 8.73
C LEU A 161 -15.43 7.68 8.08
N VAL A 162 -14.62 8.19 7.16
CA VAL A 162 -14.90 9.45 6.45
C VAL A 162 -16.04 9.28 5.43
N GLY A 163 -16.35 8.04 5.02
CA GLY A 163 -17.47 7.74 4.12
C GLY A 163 -17.20 8.11 2.65
N ARG A 164 -18.25 8.05 1.81
CA ARG A 164 -18.21 8.57 0.42
C ARG A 164 -18.38 10.10 0.37
N ASP A 165 -18.90 10.69 1.45
CA ASP A 165 -19.22 12.11 1.64
C ASP A 165 -19.08 12.42 3.14
N PRO A 166 -18.43 13.52 3.58
CA PRO A 166 -18.34 13.93 4.99
C PRO A 166 -19.71 14.12 5.66
N GLU A 167 -20.73 14.45 4.87
CA GLU A 167 -22.12 14.62 5.35
C GLU A 167 -22.88 13.28 5.47
N ARG A 168 -22.30 12.18 4.99
CA ARG A 168 -22.91 10.84 5.08
C ARG A 168 -22.36 10.08 6.28
N ARG A 169 -23.21 9.20 6.81
CA ARG A 169 -22.90 8.36 7.97
C ARG A 169 -21.67 7.46 7.68
N PRO A 170 -20.77 7.27 8.66
CA PRO A 170 -19.62 6.37 8.54
C PRO A 170 -20.03 4.96 8.14
N TRP A 171 -19.20 4.29 7.34
CA TRP A 171 -19.42 2.89 6.97
C TRP A 171 -18.83 1.95 8.03
N PHE A 172 -19.53 1.80 9.15
CA PHE A 172 -19.06 1.01 10.30
C PHE A 172 -18.72 -0.44 9.98
N PHE A 173 -19.43 -1.07 9.04
CA PHE A 173 -19.10 -2.42 8.59
C PHE A 173 -17.75 -2.47 7.87
N GLY A 174 -17.49 -1.51 6.98
CA GLY A 174 -16.19 -1.39 6.31
C GLY A 174 -15.06 -1.07 7.30
N PHE A 175 -15.35 -0.29 8.34
CA PHE A 175 -14.38 -0.01 9.41
C PHE A 175 -14.06 -1.25 10.23
N ALA A 176 -15.05 -2.09 10.55
CA ALA A 176 -14.82 -3.32 11.32
C ALA A 176 -14.05 -4.39 10.54
N LEU A 177 -14.12 -4.36 9.20
CA LEU A 177 -13.39 -5.29 8.32
C LEU A 177 -11.94 -4.85 8.07
N ALA A 178 -11.67 -3.55 8.11
CA ALA A 178 -10.38 -2.94 7.77
C ALA A 178 -9.36 -3.07 8.91
#